data_AF-A0A957B643-F1
#
_entry.id   AF-A0A957B643-F1
#
_cell.length_a   1.000
_cell.length_b   1.000
_cell.length_c   1.000
_cell.angle_alpha   90.00
_cell.angle_beta   90.00
_cell.angle_gamma   90.00
#
_symmetry.space_group_name_H-M   'P 1'
#
loop_
_entity.id
_entity.type
_entity.pdbx_description
1 polymer ?
#
loop_
_entity_poly.entity_id
_entity_poly.type
_entity_poly.pdbx_seq_one_letter_code
_entity_poly.pdbx_strand_id
1 'polypeptide(L)' 'MAKLVFGMNQSLDGYVDHTAFGPSPVLFRHFIEEAQGQAGSVYGRQMYEIMRYWDDDHPEWD' A
#
# COMPACT_ATOMS: atom_id res chain seq x y z
N MET A 1 7.33 20.69 -10.75
CA MET A 1 6.40 19.63 -11.18
C MET A 1 6.58 18.46 -10.25
N ALA A 2 5.50 17.94 -9.65
CA ALA A 2 5.57 16.74 -8.82
C ALA A 2 5.73 15.49 -9.70
N LYS A 3 6.48 14.48 -9.22
CA LYS A 3 6.59 13.18 -9.89
C LYS A 3 5.51 12.26 -9.34
N LEU A 4 4.68 11.71 -10.23
CA LEU A 4 3.73 10.65 -9.86
C LEU A 4 4.40 9.29 -10.09
N VAL A 5 4.32 8.42 -9.08
CA VAL A 5 4.81 7.05 -9.10
C VAL A 5 3.62 6.13 -8.92
N PHE A 6 3.55 5.07 -9.73
CA PHE A 6 2.53 4.03 -9.62
C PHE A 6 3.18 2.78 -9.02
N GLY A 7 2.70 2.35 -7.86
CA GLY A 7 3.13 1.13 -7.17
C GLY A 7 1.93 0.22 -6.89
N MET A 8 2.07 -1.07 -7.15
CA MET A 8 1.02 -2.07 -6.91
C MET A 8 1.62 -3.46 -6.65
N ASN A 9 1.02 -4.20 -5.73
CA ASN A 9 1.30 -5.64 -5.56
C ASN A 9 0.55 -6.41 -6.64
N GLN A 10 1.30 -7.10 -7.50
CA GLN A 10 0.74 -7.81 -8.66
C GLN A 10 1.20 -9.27 -8.67
N SER A 11 0.30 -10.17 -9.05
CA SER A 11 0.64 -11.54 -9.38
C SER A 11 1.42 -11.62 -10.71
N LEU A 12 2.06 -12.76 -10.97
CA LEU A 12 2.82 -12.97 -12.21
C LEU A 12 1.94 -12.96 -13.47
N ASP A 13 0.67 -13.34 -13.32
CA ASP A 13 -0.35 -13.35 -14.37
C ASP A 13 -1.16 -12.04 -14.46
N GLY A 14 -0.78 -11.00 -13.71
CA GLY A 14 -1.23 -9.63 -13.94
C GLY A 14 -2.38 -9.14 -13.06
N TYR A 15 -2.81 -9.89 -12.05
CA TYR A 15 -3.87 -9.46 -11.15
C TYR A 15 -3.35 -8.61 -10.00
N VAL A 16 -4.19 -7.67 -9.55
CA VAL A 16 -3.98 -6.84 -8.35
C VAL A 16 -5.19 -7.06 -7.44
N ASP A 17 -5.02 -7.90 -6.42
CA ASP A 17 -6.12 -8.30 -5.55
C ASP A 17 -5.62 -8.50 -4.11
N HIS A 18 -6.05 -7.61 -3.22
CA HIS A 18 -5.68 -7.63 -1.80
C HIS A 18 -6.43 -8.69 -0.98
N THR A 19 -7.42 -9.37 -1.56
CA THR A 19 -8.21 -10.43 -0.92
C THR A 19 -7.74 -11.83 -1.30
N ALA A 20 -7.19 -11.99 -2.50
CA ALA A 20 -6.77 -13.28 -3.03
C ALA A 20 -5.35 -13.67 -2.62
N PHE A 21 -4.45 -12.70 -2.44
CA PHE A 21 -3.05 -12.94 -2.07
C PHE A 21 -2.43 -11.72 -1.38
N GLY A 22 -1.34 -11.97 -0.65
CA GLY A 22 -0.51 -10.95 -0.04
C GLY A 22 0.95 -11.05 -0.50
N PRO A 23 1.73 -9.97 -0.40
CA PRO A 23 3.16 -10.01 -0.68
C PRO A 23 3.89 -10.91 0.33
N SER A 24 5.07 -11.42 -0.07
CA SER A 24 6.00 -12.02 0.89
C SER A 24 6.48 -10.95 1.90
N PRO A 25 6.97 -11.34 3.10
CA PRO A 25 7.41 -10.36 4.10
C PRO A 25 8.48 -9.37 3.59
N VAL A 26 9.39 -9.83 2.73
CA VAL A 26 10.43 -8.98 2.13
C VAL A 26 9.83 -7.96 1.18
N LEU A 27 8.91 -8.41 0.30
CA LEU A 27 8.23 -7.50 -0.63
C LEU A 27 7.33 -6.51 0.11
N PHE A 28 6.67 -6.95 1.18
CA PHE A 28 5.87 -6.05 2.03
C PHE A 28 6.73 -4.93 2.62
N ARG A 29 7.90 -5.26 3.17
CA ARG A 29 8.83 -4.27 3.72
C ARG A 29 9.31 -3.25 2.68
N HIS A 30 9.57 -3.69 1.45
CA HIS A 30 9.90 -2.79 0.35
C HIS A 30 8.83 -1.73 0.12
N PHE A 31 7.54 -2.11 0.12
CA PHE A 31 6.44 -1.16 -0.04
C PHE A 31 6.28 -0.21 1.16
N ILE A 32 6.58 -0.66 2.39
CA ILE A 32 6.60 0.23 3.55
C ILE A 32 7.67 1.31 3.37
N GLU A 33 8.89 0.91 3.00
CA GLU A 33 10.00 1.83 2.76
C GLU A 33 9.69 2.81 1.61
N GLU A 34 9.05 2.32 0.54
CA GLU A 34 8.59 3.16 -0.56
C GLU A 34 7.57 4.21 -0.08
N ALA A 35 6.54 3.79 0.66
CA ALA A 35 5.50 4.68 1.17
C ALA A 35 6.05 5.74 2.13
N GLN A 36 7.00 5.38 3.00
CA GLN A 36 7.67 6.31 3.92
C GLN A 36 8.41 7.44 3.20
N GLY A 37 8.90 7.20 1.97
CA GLY A 37 9.59 8.21 1.17
C GLY A 37 8.67 9.16 0.40
N GLN A 38 7.35 8.91 0.40
CA GLN A 38 6.39 9.69 -0.36
C GLN A 38 5.80 10.84 0.48
N ALA A 39 5.52 11.98 -0.16
CA ALA A 39 4.81 13.08 0.48
C ALA A 39 3.31 12.79 0.67
N GLY A 40 2.77 11.78 -0.01
CA GLY A 40 1.38 11.35 0.07
C GLY A 40 1.03 10.37 -1.05
N SER A 41 -0.17 9.78 -0.95
CA SER A 41 -0.67 8.77 -1.88
C SER A 41 -2.06 9.14 -2.40
N VAL A 42 -2.39 8.68 -3.61
CA VAL A 42 -3.71 8.89 -4.22
C VAL A 42 -4.36 7.54 -4.46
N TYR A 43 -5.56 7.37 -3.92
CA TYR A 43 -6.33 6.12 -3.99
C TYR A 43 -7.72 6.35 -4.58
N GLY A 44 -8.23 5.35 -5.30
CA GLY A 44 -9.67 5.26 -5.55
C GLY A 44 -10.42 4.93 -4.25
N ARG A 45 -11.73 5.20 -4.19
CA ARG A 45 -12.54 5.09 -2.96
C ARG A 45 -12.35 3.77 -2.19
N GLN A 46 -12.45 2.63 -2.87
CA GLN A 46 -12.33 1.32 -2.20
C GLN A 46 -10.94 1.10 -1.60
N MET A 47 -9.88 1.49 -2.33
CA MET A 47 -8.52 1.37 -1.81
C MET A 47 -8.28 2.36 -0.67
N TYR A 48 -8.88 3.55 -0.71
CA TYR A 48 -8.83 4.49 0.40
C TYR A 48 -9.51 3.92 1.67
N GLU A 49 -10.67 3.27 1.54
CA GLU A 49 -11.36 2.61 2.66
C GLU A 49 -10.53 1.49 3.30
N ILE A 50 -9.65 0.85 2.54
CA ILE A 50 -8.70 -0.16 3.05
C ILE A 50 -7.51 0.54 3.72
N MET A 51 -6.89 1.50 3.01
CA MET A 51 -5.67 2.15 3.46
C MET A 51 -5.87 3.10 4.64
N ARG A 52 -7.08 3.63 4.83
CA ARG A 52 -7.42 4.47 5.99
C ARG A 52 -7.26 3.76 7.33
N TYR A 53 -7.05 2.44 7.35
CA TYR A 53 -6.61 1.72 8.56
C TYR A 53 -5.38 2.40 9.17
N TRP A 54 -4.47 2.92 8.35
CA TRP A 54 -3.24 3.59 8.78
C TRP A 54 -3.39 5.09 9.07
N ASP A 55 -4.58 5.67 8.87
CA ASP A 55 -4.83 7.09 9.17
C ASP A 55 -5.00 7.33 10.68
N ASP A 56 -5.43 6.30 11.41
CA ASP A 56 -5.71 6.34 12.84
C ASP A 56 -4.58 5.66 13.64
N ASP A 57 -4.25 6.17 14.83
CA ASP A 57 -3.38 5.47 15.78
C ASP A 57 -4.17 4.32 16.44
N HIS A 58 -3.61 3.11 16.41
CA HIS A 58 -4.25 1.96 17.05
C HIS A 58 -3.56 1.59 18.38
N PRO A 59 -4.31 1.38 19.48
CA PRO A 59 -3.74 1.08 20.80
C PRO A 59 -2.85 -0.17 20.85
N GLU A 60 -3.02 -1.10 19.91
CA GLU A 60 -2.20 -2.33 19.82
C GLU A 60 -0.79 -2.13 19.23
N TRP A 61 -0.44 -0.92 18.78
CA TRP A 61 0.87 -0.64 18.18
C TRP A 61 1.95 -0.22 19.20
N ASP A 62 1.57 0.03 20.46
CA ASP A 62 2.48 0.37 21.58
C ASP A 62 3.10 -0.87 22.27
#